data_AF-A0A953L438-F1
#
_entry.id   AF-A0A953L438-F1
#
_cell.length_a   1.000
_cell.length_b   1.000
_cell.length_c   1.000
_cell.angle_alpha   90.00
_cell.angle_beta   90.00
_cell.angle_gamma   90.00
#
_symmetry.space_group_name_H-M   'P 1'
#
loop_
_entity.id
_entity.type
_entity.pdbx_description
1 polymer ?
#
loop_
_entity_poly.entity_id
_entity_poly.type
_entity_poly.pdbx_seq_one_letter_code
_entity_poly.pdbx_strand_id
1 'polypeptide(L)' 'MQSSLKEENYLKALALISEDNGTAGVKQLSENLGLKMPTINAMMKKTASERSGRI' A
#
# COMPACT_ATOMS: atom_id res chain seq x y z
N MET A 1 14.11 9.21 -9.49
CA MET A 1 13.13 9.18 -8.38
C MET A 1 13.48 7.99 -7.49
N GLN A 2 13.91 8.21 -6.24
CA GLN A 2 14.06 7.13 -5.27
C GLN A 2 12.70 6.93 -4.58
N SER A 3 12.03 5.82 -4.85
CA SER A 3 10.94 5.35 -3.97
C SER A 3 11.57 4.99 -2.62
N SER A 4 10.99 5.47 -1.52
CA SER A 4 11.46 5.06 -0.19
C SER A 4 11.32 3.54 -0.04
N LEU A 5 12.25 2.88 0.66
CA LEU A 5 12.13 1.44 0.98
C LEU A 5 10.76 1.09 1.59
N LYS A 6 10.16 2.01 2.35
CA LYS A 6 8.82 1.86 2.91
C LYS A 6 7.72 1.83 1.85
N GLU A 7 7.84 2.66 0.83
CA GLU A 7 6.88 2.76 -0.26
C GLU A 7 6.97 1.56 -1.20
N GLU A 8 8.20 1.13 -1.52
CA GLU A 8 8.43 -0.08 -2.31
C GLU A 8 7.86 -1.32 -1.60
N ASN A 9 8.13 -1.48 -0.30
CA ASN A 9 7.59 -2.61 0.47
C ASN A 9 6.05 -2.59 0.54
N TYR A 10 5.45 -1.40 0.65
CA TYR A 10 3.99 -1.27 0.60
C TYR A 10 3.42 -1.69 -0.75
N LEU A 11 4.01 -1.25 -1.87
CA LEU A 11 3.55 -1.64 -3.21
C LEU A 11 3.72 -3.14 -3.46
N LYS A 12 4.81 -3.74 -2.99
CA LYS A 12 5.03 -5.19 -3.05
C LYS A 12 3.97 -5.95 -2.26
N ALA A 13 3.67 -5.54 -1.02
CA ALA A 13 2.64 -6.16 -0.20
C ALA A 13 1.24 -5.97 -0.82
N LEU A 14 0.95 -4.79 -1.35
CA LEU A 14 -0.31 -4.51 -2.04
C LEU A 14 -0.51 -5.42 -3.25
N ALA A 15 0.51 -5.57 -4.10
CA ALA A 15 0.46 -6.46 -5.26
C ALA A 15 0.29 -7.92 -4.84
N LEU A 16 1.14 -8.42 -3.94
CA LEU A 16 1.11 -9.80 -3.47
C LEU A 16 -0.25 -10.20 -2.87
N ILE A 17 -0.80 -9.36 -1.99
CA ILE A 17 -2.10 -9.66 -1.34
C ILE A 17 -3.25 -9.58 -2.35
N SER A 18 -3.19 -8.63 -3.30
CA SER A 18 -4.22 -8.49 -4.33
C SER A 18 -4.20 -9.63 -5.35
N GLU A 19 -3.02 -10.16 -5.69
CA GLU A 19 -2.90 -11.34 -6.55
C GLU A 19 -3.51 -12.58 -5.90
N ASP A 20 -3.33 -12.75 -4.59
CA ASP A 20 -3.83 -13.90 -3.84
C ASP A 20 -5.34 -13.84 -3.55
N ASN A 21 -5.87 -12.66 -3.19
CA ASN A 21 -7.25 -12.50 -2.70
C ASN A 21 -8.16 -11.70 -3.64
N GLY A 22 -7.66 -11.24 -4.79
CA GLY A 22 -8.35 -10.31 -5.69
C GLY A 22 -8.49 -8.87 -5.16
N THR A 23 -8.29 -8.67 -3.86
CA THR A 23 -8.32 -7.37 -3.19
C THR A 23 -7.32 -7.34 -2.03
N ALA A 24 -6.80 -6.16 -1.70
CA ALA A 24 -5.94 -5.97 -0.53
C ALA A 24 -6.62 -5.09 0.52
N GLY A 25 -6.88 -5.68 1.69
CA GLY A 25 -7.45 -4.97 2.84
C GLY A 25 -6.39 -4.25 3.69
N VAL A 26 -6.80 -3.15 4.33
CA VAL A 26 -5.96 -2.37 5.28
C VAL A 26 -5.41 -3.25 6.40
N LYS A 27 -6.23 -4.18 6.91
CA LYS A 27 -5.84 -5.10 7.98
C LYS A 27 -4.72 -6.05 7.54
N GLN A 28 -4.86 -6.68 6.37
CA GLN A 28 -3.85 -7.60 5.84
C GLN A 28 -2.54 -6.88 5.56
N LEU A 29 -2.59 -5.67 5.00
CA LEU A 29 -1.41 -4.82 4.79
C LEU A 29 -0.73 -4.43 6.12
N SER A 30 -1.52 -4.13 7.15
CA SER A 30 -1.02 -3.81 8.49
C SER A 30 -0.30 -5.00 9.12
N GLU A 31 -0.87 -6.21 9.00
CA GLU A 31 -0.29 -7.46 9.49
C GLU A 31 0.98 -7.84 8.71
N ASN A 32 0.96 -7.74 7.37
CA ASN A 32 2.09 -8.11 6.52
C ASN A 32 3.30 -7.17 6.70
N LEU A 33 3.05 -5.88 6.87
CA LEU A 33 4.12 -4.86 6.98
C LEU A 33 4.52 -4.55 8.43
N GLY A 34 3.79 -5.07 9.43
CA GLY A 34 3.99 -4.72 10.84
C GLY A 34 3.74 -3.23 11.12
N LEU A 35 2.95 -2.55 10.29
CA LEU A 35 2.64 -1.12 10.40
C LEU A 35 1.24 -0.95 10.95
N LYS A 36 1.01 0.09 11.75
CA LYS A 36 -0.34 0.40 12.26
C LYS A 36 -1.28 0.77 11.11
N MET A 37 -2.54 0.35 11.20
CA MET A 37 -3.56 0.67 10.19
C MET A 37 -3.67 2.16 9.80
N PRO A 38 -3.52 3.15 10.71
CA PRO A 38 -3.51 4.57 10.32
C PRO A 38 -2.38 4.91 9.33
N THR A 39 -1.21 4.29 9.48
CA THR A 39 -0.09 4.45 8.55
C THR A 39 -0.44 3.86 7.19
N ILE A 40 -1.00 2.64 7.17
CA ILE A 40 -1.47 1.99 5.93
C ILE A 40 -2.54 2.85 5.22
N ASN A 41 -3.51 3.39 5.97
CA ASN A 41 -4.54 4.27 5.42
C ASN A 41 -3.96 5.54 4.81
N ALA A 42 -2.98 6.16 5.47
CA ALA A 42 -2.29 7.34 4.92
C ALA A 42 -1.55 7.00 3.63
N MET A 43 -0.86 5.85 3.58
CA MET A 43 -0.16 5.38 2.38
C MET A 43 -1.14 5.10 1.23
N MET A 44 -2.25 4.41 1.51
CA MET A 44 -3.26 4.09 0.51
C MET A 44 -3.90 5.36 -0.07
N LYS A 45 -4.22 6.34 0.77
CA LYS A 45 -4.69 7.67 0.33
C LYS A 45 -3.66 8.39 -0.53
N LYS A 46 -2.39 8.42 -0.08
CA LYS A 46 -1.30 9.04 -0.84
C LYS A 46 -1.17 8.42 -2.23
N THR A 47 -1.11 7.08 -2.31
CA THR A 47 -1.00 6.35 -3.59
C THR A 47 -2.22 6.57 -4.49
N ALA A 48 -3.44 6.62 -3.93
CA ALA A 48 -4.65 6.91 -4.69
C ALA A 48 -4.65 8.35 -5.24
N SER A 49 -4.28 9.33 -4.41
CA SER A 49 -4.17 10.73 -4.83
C SER A 49 -3.11 10.94 -5.92
N GLU A 50 -1.94 10.29 -5.80
CA GLU A 50 -0.87 10.36 -6.79
C GLU A 50 -1.23 9.69 -8.13
N ARG A 51 -2.09 8.66 -8.11
CA ARG A 51 -2.62 8.06 -9.35
C ARG A 51 -3.72 8.91 -9.98
N SER A 52 -4.57 9.54 -9.18
CA SER A 52 -5.66 10.41 -9.68
C SER A 52 -5.16 11.73 -10.25
N GLY A 53 -3.98 12.21 -9.87
CA GLY A 53 -3.34 13.41 -10.45
C GLY A 53 -2.50 13.16 -11.71
N ARG A 54 -2.49 11.92 -12.24
CA ARG A 54 -1.74 11.51 -13.43
C ARG A 54 -2.62 11.31 -14.68
N ILE A 55 -3.87 11.76 -14.64
CA ILE A 55 -4.78 11.83 -15.79
C ILE A 55 -4.86 13.24 -16.35
#